data_AF-A0A849TTH2-F1
#
_entry.id   AF-A0A849TTH2-F1
#
_cell.length_a   1.000
_cell.length_b   1.000
_cell.length_c   1.000
_cell.angle_alpha   90.00
_cell.angle_beta   90.00
_cell.angle_gamma   90.00
#
_symmetry.space_group_name_H-M   'P 1'
#
loop_
_entity.id
_entity.type
_entity.pdbx_description
1 polymer ?
#
loop_
_entity_poly.entity_id
_entity_poly.type
_entity_poly.pdbx_seq_one_letter_code
_entity_poly.pdbx_strand_id
1 'polypeptide(L)'
;GFAVLRASGYEPPVQAALGVTGVASLLSAPFGGHMTNMAAISAAICTGPDTHADPAQRWKAGIWYGAVWLLIALMAGPLLAMLKAMPNGLIVAVAGLGLIGSLAGALGTAMQEPADRFAAVITFAVAASSLSLFGIGAAFWSLVAGLAVVGLDHLVARTNRRG
;
A
#
# COMPACT_ATOMS: atom_id res chain seq x y z
N GLY A 1 -1.16 -2.78 3.37
CA GLY A 1 -1.41 -2.89 4.82
C GLY A 1 -1.00 -4.23 5.40
N PHE A 2 -1.55 -5.36 4.96
CA PHE A 2 -1.29 -6.67 5.57
C PHE A 2 0.20 -7.06 5.67
N ALA A 3 0.97 -6.83 4.60
CA ALA A 3 2.41 -7.08 4.60
C ALA A 3 3.14 -6.25 5.68
N VAL A 4 2.75 -5.00 5.87
CA VAL A 4 3.32 -4.11 6.91
C VAL A 4 2.96 -4.59 8.31
N LEU A 5 1.71 -5.01 8.52
CA LEU A 5 1.28 -5.59 9.80
C LEU A 5 2.08 -6.85 10.13
N ARG A 6 2.28 -7.75 9.16
CA ARG A 6 3.12 -8.95 9.32
C ARG A 6 4.58 -8.61 9.59
N ALA A 7 5.15 -7.66 8.86
CA ALA A 7 6.51 -7.18 9.08
C ALA A 7 6.68 -6.55 10.48
N SER A 8 5.59 -6.00 11.04
CA SER A 8 5.55 -5.47 12.41
C SER A 8 5.24 -6.55 13.47
N GLY A 9 5.19 -7.83 13.10
CA GLY A 9 4.97 -8.96 14.02
C GLY A 9 3.51 -9.27 14.35
N TYR A 10 2.55 -8.69 13.63
CA TYR A 10 1.13 -8.97 13.82
C TYR A 10 0.62 -10.05 12.85
N GLU A 11 -0.34 -10.84 13.29
CA GLU A 11 -1.11 -11.76 12.44
C GLU A 11 -2.50 -11.16 12.13
N PRO A 12 -2.63 -10.36 11.05
CA PRO A 12 -3.90 -9.73 10.74
C PRO A 12 -4.94 -10.75 10.22
N PRO A 13 -6.22 -10.67 10.66
CA PRO A 13 -7.28 -11.52 10.16
C PRO A 13 -7.71 -11.09 8.75
N VAL A 14 -7.01 -11.58 7.72
CA VAL A 14 -7.13 -11.12 6.32
C VAL A 14 -8.57 -11.20 5.80
N GLN A 15 -9.26 -12.32 6.02
CA GLN A 15 -10.63 -12.52 5.52
C GLN A 15 -11.62 -11.52 6.11
N ALA A 16 -11.59 -11.34 7.45
CA ALA A 16 -12.46 -10.39 8.14
C ALA A 16 -12.18 -8.95 7.69
N ALA A 17 -10.90 -8.58 7.60
CA ALA A 17 -10.49 -7.25 7.15
C ALA A 17 -10.93 -6.96 5.71
N LEU A 18 -10.81 -7.93 4.79
CA LEU A 18 -11.32 -7.82 3.42
C LEU A 18 -12.85 -7.62 3.41
N GLY A 19 -13.58 -8.38 4.23
CA GLY A 19 -15.03 -8.23 4.39
C GLY A 19 -15.43 -6.82 4.84
N VAL A 20 -14.76 -6.28 5.86
CA VAL A 20 -14.99 -4.91 6.34
C VAL A 20 -14.68 -3.87 5.26
N THR A 21 -13.54 -3.98 4.56
CA THR A 21 -13.19 -3.02 3.50
C THR A 21 -14.14 -3.11 2.30
N GLY A 22 -14.67 -4.30 2.00
CA GLY A 22 -15.66 -4.50 0.95
C GLY A 22 -16.99 -3.85 1.30
N VAL A 23 -17.50 -4.07 2.52
CA VAL A 23 -18.72 -3.42 3.01
C VAL A 23 -18.55 -1.90 3.05
N ALA A 24 -17.41 -1.41 3.54
CA ALA A 24 -17.12 0.03 3.56
C ALA A 24 -17.13 0.63 2.14
N SER A 25 -16.56 -0.07 1.17
CA SER A 25 -16.58 0.36 -0.24
C SER A 25 -18.00 0.35 -0.82
N LEU A 26 -18.81 -0.66 -0.49
CA LEU A 26 -20.19 -0.74 -0.95
C LEU A 26 -21.04 0.41 -0.39
N LEU A 27 -20.85 0.74 0.89
CA LEU A 27 -21.54 1.84 1.55
C LEU A 27 -21.09 3.21 1.05
N SER A 28 -19.80 3.36 0.69
CA SER A 28 -19.27 4.63 0.19
C SER A 28 -19.53 4.87 -1.30
N ALA A 29 -19.73 3.80 -2.09
CA ALA A 29 -19.98 3.87 -3.54
C ALA A 29 -21.09 4.86 -3.96
N PRO A 30 -22.31 4.87 -3.38
CA PRO A 30 -23.36 5.81 -3.80
C PRO A 30 -23.03 7.28 -3.53
N PHE A 31 -22.06 7.55 -2.66
CA PHE A 31 -21.59 8.90 -2.35
C PHE A 31 -20.39 9.31 -3.22
N GLY A 32 -20.06 8.55 -4.28
CA GLY A 32 -18.87 8.77 -5.11
C GLY A 32 -17.58 8.33 -4.44
N GLY A 33 -17.65 7.49 -3.39
CA GLY A 33 -16.50 6.98 -2.67
C GLY A 33 -15.63 6.05 -3.52
N HIS A 34 -14.33 6.15 -3.35
CA HIS A 34 -13.38 5.19 -3.92
C HIS A 34 -13.33 3.89 -3.11
N MET A 35 -12.71 2.87 -3.70
CA MET A 35 -12.46 1.59 -3.04
C MET A 35 -11.69 1.80 -1.74
N THR A 36 -12.22 1.28 -0.64
CA THR A 36 -11.58 1.22 0.66
C THR A 36 -10.68 -0.01 0.72
N ASN A 37 -9.44 0.14 1.21
CA ASN A 37 -8.48 -0.95 1.31
C ASN A 37 -7.55 -0.77 2.52
N MET A 38 -6.64 -1.72 2.72
CA MET A 38 -5.65 -1.68 3.79
C MET A 38 -4.46 -0.77 3.44
N ALA A 39 -4.46 0.43 4.00
CA ALA A 39 -3.39 1.42 3.83
C ALA A 39 -2.06 0.95 4.45
N ALA A 40 -1.00 0.88 3.63
CA ALA A 40 0.33 0.49 4.10
C ALA A 40 1.01 1.58 4.95
N ILE A 41 0.87 2.85 4.55
CA ILE A 41 1.48 4.00 5.23
C ILE A 41 0.89 4.16 6.63
N SER A 42 -0.43 4.19 6.73
CA SER A 42 -1.13 4.29 8.02
C SER A 42 -0.79 3.12 8.93
N ALA A 43 -0.70 1.89 8.39
CA ALA A 43 -0.24 0.74 9.16
C ALA A 43 1.18 0.96 9.69
N ALA A 44 2.13 1.38 8.86
CA ALA A 44 3.52 1.60 9.28
C ALA A 44 3.65 2.66 10.38
N ILE A 45 2.89 3.76 10.27
CA ILE A 45 2.85 4.83 11.28
C ILE A 45 2.28 4.28 12.59
N CYS A 46 1.11 3.62 12.55
CA CYS A 46 0.42 3.17 13.74
C CYS A 46 1.04 1.93 14.40
N THR A 47 1.88 1.15 13.69
CA THR A 47 2.58 -0.01 14.28
C THR A 47 4.01 0.29 14.70
N GLY A 48 4.51 1.51 14.45
CA GLY A 48 5.86 1.92 14.81
C GLY A 48 6.15 1.85 16.31
N PRO A 49 7.43 1.68 16.70
CA PRO A 49 7.83 1.56 18.10
C PRO A 49 7.48 2.80 18.93
N ASP A 50 7.46 3.97 18.31
CA ASP A 50 7.13 5.26 18.95
C ASP A 50 5.65 5.42 19.29
N THR A 51 4.78 4.55 18.78
CA THR A 51 3.32 4.66 18.99
C THR A 51 2.92 4.30 20.42
N HIS A 52 3.46 3.19 20.92
CA HIS A 52 3.19 2.68 22.26
C HIS A 52 4.25 1.63 22.62
N ALA A 53 4.68 1.62 23.88
CA ALA A 53 5.67 0.67 24.39
C ALA A 53 5.18 -0.78 24.26
N ASP A 54 3.93 -1.04 24.67
CA ASP A 54 3.25 -2.33 24.45
C ASP A 54 2.69 -2.45 23.00
N PRO A 55 3.18 -3.40 22.18
CA PRO A 55 2.67 -3.65 20.83
C PRO A 55 1.18 -4.02 20.80
N ALA A 56 0.64 -4.66 21.84
CA ALA A 56 -0.77 -5.06 21.90
C ALA A 56 -1.72 -3.87 22.07
N GLN A 57 -1.20 -2.68 22.38
CA GLN A 57 -1.98 -1.46 22.60
C GLN A 57 -1.90 -0.45 21.44
N ARG A 58 -1.07 -0.73 20.42
CA ARG A 58 -0.83 0.18 19.29
C ARG A 58 -2.07 0.43 18.41
N TRP A 59 -3.07 -0.44 18.45
CA TRP A 59 -4.36 -0.25 17.75
C TRP A 59 -5.08 1.06 18.14
N LYS A 60 -4.84 1.57 19.36
CA LYS A 60 -5.42 2.84 19.83
C LYS A 60 -5.00 4.01 18.93
N ALA A 61 -3.78 3.99 18.40
CA ALA A 61 -3.33 5.01 17.47
C ALA A 61 -4.11 4.99 16.16
N GLY A 62 -4.53 3.81 15.69
CA GLY A 62 -5.40 3.68 14.52
C GLY A 62 -6.76 4.37 14.71
N ILE A 63 -7.33 4.33 15.92
CA ILE A 63 -8.59 5.01 16.24
C ILE A 63 -8.41 6.53 16.20
N TRP A 64 -7.38 7.05 16.87
CA TRP A 64 -7.10 8.48 16.86
C TRP A 64 -6.75 8.97 15.46
N TYR A 65 -5.98 8.19 14.71
CA TYR A 65 -5.66 8.48 13.31
C TYR A 65 -6.94 8.60 12.48
N GLY A 66 -7.85 7.62 12.59
CA GLY A 66 -9.14 7.66 11.90
C GLY A 66 -10.00 8.87 12.31
N ALA A 67 -10.09 9.17 13.61
CA ALA A 67 -10.85 10.31 14.11
C ALA A 67 -10.30 11.64 13.58
N VAL A 68 -8.97 11.82 13.57
CA VAL A 68 -8.32 13.01 12.99
C VAL A 68 -8.60 13.11 11.49
N TRP A 69 -8.56 11.99 10.76
CA TRP A 69 -8.90 11.99 9.33
C TRP A 69 -10.37 12.35 9.06
N LEU A 70 -11.31 11.96 9.93
CA LEU A 70 -12.69 12.41 9.83
C LEU A 70 -12.84 13.92 10.07
N LEU A 71 -12.12 14.47 11.04
CA LEU A 71 -12.09 15.92 11.27
C LEU A 71 -11.50 16.67 10.06
N ILE A 72 -10.43 16.15 9.46
CA ILE A 72 -9.85 16.70 8.23
C ILE A 72 -10.85 16.61 7.08
N ALA A 73 -11.58 15.51 6.95
CA ALA A 73 -12.58 15.32 5.90
C ALA A 73 -13.73 16.34 6.01
N LEU A 74 -14.15 16.72 7.22
CA LEU A 74 -15.12 17.81 7.42
C LEU A 74 -14.61 19.15 6.90
N MET A 75 -13.30 19.36 6.90
CA MET A 75 -12.62 20.56 6.40
C MET A 75 -12.16 20.43 4.94
N ALA A 76 -12.71 19.47 4.17
CA ALA A 76 -12.27 19.21 2.80
C ALA A 76 -12.41 20.41 1.86
N GLY A 77 -13.46 21.24 2.02
CA GLY A 77 -13.68 22.44 1.19
C GLY A 77 -12.53 23.46 1.28
N PRO A 78 -12.24 24.01 2.48
CA PRO A 78 -11.08 24.88 2.70
C PRO A 78 -9.75 24.23 2.30
N LEU A 79 -9.56 22.94 2.60
CA LEU A 79 -8.35 22.22 2.24
C LEU A 79 -8.15 22.17 0.72
N LEU A 80 -9.22 21.91 -0.04
CA LEU A 80 -9.18 21.90 -1.50
C LEU A 80 -8.91 23.30 -2.07
N ALA A 81 -9.44 24.35 -1.45
CA ALA A 81 -9.14 25.74 -1.85
C ALA A 81 -7.66 26.07 -1.63
N MET A 82 -7.09 25.65 -0.50
CA MET A 82 -5.67 25.83 -0.20
C MET A 82 -4.78 25.06 -1.19
N LEU A 83 -5.11 23.81 -1.50
CA LEU A 83 -4.37 23.00 -2.47
C LEU A 83 -4.40 23.62 -3.87
N LYS A 84 -5.54 24.19 -4.30
CA LYS A 84 -5.64 24.90 -5.59
C LYS A 84 -4.82 26.19 -5.64
N ALA A 85 -4.53 26.81 -4.49
CA ALA A 85 -3.69 28.00 -4.41
C ALA A 85 -2.17 27.69 -4.43
N MET A 86 -1.79 26.43 -4.20
CA MET A 86 -0.38 26.02 -4.19
C MET A 86 0.15 25.73 -5.60
N PRO A 87 1.43 26.06 -5.89
CA PRO A 87 2.12 25.57 -7.07
C PRO A 87 2.14 24.04 -7.12
N ASN A 88 1.83 23.46 -8.28
CA ASN A 88 1.82 22.01 -8.49
C ASN A 88 3.12 21.31 -8.03
N GLY A 89 4.28 21.96 -8.21
CA GLY A 89 5.57 21.42 -7.78
C GLY A 89 5.65 21.17 -6.27
N LEU A 90 5.04 22.02 -5.44
CA LEU A 90 5.03 21.83 -3.98
C LEU A 90 4.15 20.66 -3.57
N ILE A 91 2.99 20.49 -4.22
CA ILE A 91 2.07 19.37 -3.95
C ILE A 91 2.78 18.05 -4.25
N VAL A 92 3.42 17.94 -5.42
CA VAL A 92 4.16 16.74 -5.83
C VAL A 92 5.35 16.48 -4.90
N ALA A 93 6.10 17.51 -4.51
CA ALA A 93 7.24 17.36 -3.61
C ALA A 93 6.83 16.85 -2.22
N VAL A 94 5.79 17.45 -1.61
CA VAL A 94 5.30 17.04 -0.29
C VAL A 94 4.70 15.63 -0.34
N ALA A 95 3.91 15.32 -1.37
CA ALA A 95 3.37 13.98 -1.57
C ALA A 95 4.50 12.95 -1.74
N GLY A 96 5.50 13.25 -2.58
CA GLY A 96 6.67 12.40 -2.80
C GLY A 96 7.43 12.14 -1.50
N LEU A 97 7.79 13.19 -0.76
CA LEU A 97 8.50 13.09 0.53
C LEU A 97 7.75 12.23 1.54
N GLY A 98 6.43 12.37 1.63
CA GLY A 98 5.58 11.55 2.51
C GLY A 98 5.56 10.07 2.13
N LEU A 99 5.81 9.73 0.87
CA LEU A 99 5.80 8.35 0.38
C LEU A 99 7.16 7.64 0.48
N ILE A 100 8.28 8.37 0.56
CA ILE A 100 9.65 7.79 0.55
C ILE A 100 9.81 6.69 1.59
N GLY A 101 9.39 6.93 2.84
CA GLY A 101 9.53 5.93 3.91
C GLY A 101 8.77 4.63 3.62
N SER A 102 7.55 4.75 3.11
CA SER A 102 6.74 3.59 2.74
C SER A 102 7.30 2.83 1.54
N LEU A 103 7.86 3.56 0.55
CA LEU A 103 8.52 2.98 -0.60
C LEU A 103 9.79 2.22 -0.18
N ALA A 104 10.62 2.82 0.66
CA ALA A 104 11.83 2.21 1.20
C ALA A 104 11.51 0.91 1.96
N GLY A 105 10.49 0.93 2.83
CA GLY A 105 10.04 -0.27 3.54
C GLY A 105 9.49 -1.36 2.61
N ALA A 106 8.70 -0.98 1.60
CA ALA A 106 8.16 -1.91 0.62
C ALA A 106 9.26 -2.56 -0.23
N LEU A 107 10.25 -1.78 -0.70
CA LEU A 107 11.41 -2.30 -1.43
C LEU A 107 12.29 -3.18 -0.54
N GLY A 108 12.54 -2.76 0.70
CA GLY A 108 13.32 -3.53 1.66
C GLY A 108 12.71 -4.91 1.92
N THR A 109 11.39 -4.99 2.06
CA THR A 109 10.67 -6.27 2.23
C THR A 109 10.64 -7.10 0.95
N ALA A 110 10.41 -6.48 -0.21
CA ALA A 110 10.37 -7.18 -1.50
C ALA A 110 11.72 -7.75 -1.94
N MET A 111 12.84 -7.19 -1.47
CA MET A 111 14.21 -7.63 -1.81
C MET A 111 14.81 -8.65 -0.83
N GLN A 112 14.08 -9.04 0.23
CA GLN A 112 14.63 -9.90 1.28
C GLN A 112 15.11 -11.25 0.75
N GLU A 113 14.25 -11.94 0.01
CA GLU A 113 14.54 -13.27 -0.52
C GLU A 113 15.38 -13.18 -1.80
N PRO A 114 16.61 -13.72 -1.85
CA PRO A 114 17.47 -13.63 -3.03
C PRO A 114 16.84 -14.18 -4.31
N ALA A 115 16.02 -15.23 -4.20
CA ALA A 115 15.33 -15.84 -5.35
C ALA A 115 14.30 -14.90 -6.00
N ASP A 116 13.63 -14.05 -5.21
CA ASP A 116 12.52 -13.21 -5.69
C ASP A 116 12.98 -11.81 -6.16
N ARG A 117 14.26 -11.45 -5.93
CA ARG A 117 14.79 -10.11 -6.23
C ARG A 117 14.58 -9.69 -7.67
N PHE A 118 14.78 -10.60 -8.63
CA PHE A 118 14.60 -10.27 -10.03
C PHE A 118 13.14 -9.90 -10.34
N ALA A 119 12.18 -10.69 -9.84
CA ALA A 119 10.75 -10.40 -9.99
C ALA A 119 10.35 -9.07 -9.34
N ALA A 120 10.87 -8.77 -8.15
CA ALA A 120 10.55 -7.54 -7.44
C ALA A 120 11.18 -6.30 -8.11
N VAL A 121 12.37 -6.40 -8.73
CA VAL A 121 12.93 -5.34 -9.58
C VAL A 121 12.06 -5.09 -10.81
N ILE A 122 11.61 -6.15 -11.49
CA ILE A 122 10.71 -6.03 -12.65
C ILE A 122 9.38 -5.39 -12.24
N THR A 123 8.79 -5.83 -11.13
CA THR A 123 7.57 -5.25 -10.56
C THR A 123 7.74 -3.74 -10.33
N PHE A 124 8.84 -3.33 -9.68
CA PHE A 124 9.11 -1.92 -9.44
C PHE A 124 9.33 -1.13 -10.73
N ALA A 125 10.10 -1.65 -11.68
CA ALA A 125 10.39 -1.00 -12.95
C ALA A 125 9.11 -0.75 -13.77
N VAL A 126 8.21 -1.74 -13.82
CA VAL A 126 6.92 -1.58 -14.50
C VAL A 126 6.04 -0.59 -13.73
N ALA A 127 6.01 -0.63 -12.40
CA ALA A 127 5.21 0.29 -11.59
C ALA A 127 5.68 1.75 -11.73
N ALA A 128 6.98 1.99 -11.88
CA ALA A 128 7.58 3.31 -12.07
C ALA A 128 7.43 3.84 -13.52
N SER A 129 6.99 3.00 -14.45
CA SER A 129 6.78 3.40 -15.84
C SER A 129 5.45 4.12 -16.04
N SER A 130 5.30 4.81 -17.17
CA SER A 130 4.03 5.39 -17.63
C SER A 130 3.17 4.38 -18.42
N LEU A 131 3.43 3.08 -18.29
CA LEU A 131 2.75 2.03 -19.04
C LEU A 131 1.24 2.05 -18.78
N SER A 132 0.46 2.08 -19.86
CA SER A 132 -0.99 1.88 -19.83
C SER A 132 -1.36 1.01 -21.03
N LEU A 133 -1.88 -0.18 -20.77
CA LEU A 133 -2.31 -1.13 -21.80
C LEU A 133 -3.79 -1.43 -21.58
N PHE A 134 -4.58 -1.39 -22.66
CA PHE A 134 -6.03 -1.65 -22.62
C PHE A 134 -6.79 -0.76 -21.62
N GLY A 135 -6.30 0.46 -21.37
CA GLY A 135 -6.89 1.39 -20.39
C GLY A 135 -6.57 1.07 -18.93
N ILE A 136 -5.74 0.05 -18.66
CA ILE A 136 -5.31 -0.33 -17.32
C ILE A 136 -3.88 0.17 -17.11
N GLY A 137 -3.68 0.93 -16.03
CA GLY A 137 -2.39 1.56 -15.71
C GLY A 137 -1.34 0.60 -15.15
N ALA A 138 -0.12 1.13 -15.00
CA ALA A 138 1.09 0.44 -14.59
C ALA A 138 0.98 -0.35 -13.28
N ALA A 139 0.16 0.08 -12.32
CA ALA A 139 -0.02 -0.60 -11.04
C ALA A 139 -0.56 -2.03 -11.16
N PHE A 140 -1.40 -2.30 -12.16
CA PHE A 140 -1.89 -3.66 -12.43
C PHE A 140 -0.85 -4.48 -13.19
N TRP A 141 -0.27 -3.89 -14.23
CA TRP A 141 0.70 -4.57 -15.09
C TRP A 141 2.00 -4.89 -14.35
N SER A 142 2.38 -4.10 -13.36
CA SER A 142 3.53 -4.39 -12.51
C SER A 142 3.32 -5.67 -11.70
N LEU A 143 2.13 -5.84 -11.13
CA LEU A 143 1.76 -7.05 -10.41
C LEU A 143 1.75 -8.27 -11.34
N VAL A 144 1.16 -8.13 -12.54
CA VAL A 144 1.15 -9.20 -13.55
C VAL A 144 2.57 -9.59 -13.95
N ALA A 145 3.44 -8.61 -14.25
CA ALA A 145 4.82 -8.85 -14.64
C ALA A 145 5.61 -9.54 -13.52
N GLY A 146 5.50 -9.06 -12.28
CA GLY A 146 6.14 -9.68 -11.12
C GLY A 146 5.71 -11.13 -10.91
N LEU A 147 4.39 -11.37 -10.92
CA LEU A 147 3.84 -12.72 -10.74
C LEU A 147 4.21 -13.66 -11.90
N ALA A 148 4.31 -13.15 -13.13
CA ALA A 148 4.75 -13.93 -14.27
C ALA A 148 6.20 -14.41 -14.09
N VAL A 149 7.09 -13.53 -13.62
CA VAL A 149 8.50 -13.88 -13.35
C VAL A 149 8.59 -14.94 -12.25
N VAL A 150 7.96 -14.69 -11.08
CA VAL A 150 7.95 -15.69 -9.97
C VAL A 150 7.35 -17.01 -10.42
N GLY A 151 6.26 -16.97 -11.20
CA GLY A 151 5.60 -18.14 -11.73
C GLY A 151 6.49 -18.96 -12.66
N LEU A 152 7.22 -18.31 -13.56
CA LEU A 152 8.18 -18.96 -14.47
C LEU A 152 9.34 -19.59 -13.69
N ASP A 153 9.91 -18.89 -12.71
CA ASP A 153 11.00 -19.41 -11.87
C ASP A 153 10.54 -20.67 -11.12
N HIS A 154 9.32 -20.66 -10.59
CA HIS A 154 8.73 -21.82 -9.92
C HIS A 154 8.48 -22.99 -10.88
N LEU A 155 8.08 -22.74 -12.14
CA LEU A 155 7.88 -23.77 -13.16
C LEU A 155 9.19 -24.41 -13.60
N VAL A 156 10.24 -23.61 -13.81
CA VAL A 156 11.58 -24.10 -14.17
C VAL A 156 12.16 -24.95 -13.03
N ALA A 157 12.08 -24.46 -11.79
CA ALA A 157 12.55 -25.21 -10.62
C ALA A 157 11.83 -26.55 -10.43
N ARG A 158 10.52 -26.62 -10.73
CA ARG A 158 9.75 -27.87 -10.70
C ARG A 158 10.17 -28.86 -11.79
N THR A 159 10.50 -28.36 -12.97
CA THR A 159 10.91 -29.18 -14.12
C THR A 159 12.28 -29.79 -13.88
N ASN A 160 13.21 -29.02 -13.32
CA ASN A 160 14.58 -29.47 -13.02
C ASN A 160 14.68 -30.51 -11.88
N ARG A 161 13.66 -30.61 -11.01
CA ARG A 161 13.59 -31.63 -9.95
C ARG A 161 13.06 -32.98 -10.43
N ARG A 162 12.59 -33.08 -11.68
CA ARG A 162 11.98 -34.29 -12.25
C ARG A 162 12.90 -35.04 -13.23
N GLY A 163 14.03 -34.47 -13.61
CA GLY A 163 15.08 -35.12 -14.41
C GLY A 163 16.27 -35.47 -13.55
#